data_AF-A0A521GZ34-F1
#
_entry.id   AF-A0A521GZ34-F1
#
_cell.length_a   1.000
_cell.length_b   1.000
_cell.length_c   1.000
_cell.angle_alpha   90.00
_cell.angle_beta   90.00
_cell.angle_gamma   90.00
#
_symmetry.space_group_name_H-M   'P 1'
#
loop_
_entity.id
_entity.type
_entity.pdbx_description
1 polymer ?
#
loop_
_entity_poly.entity_id
_entity_poly.type
_entity_poly.pdbx_seq_one_letter_code
_entity_poly.pdbx_strand_id
1 'polypeptide(L)'
;MKRALWLLALLPACREAPPPGPQKTAAAQRAERRLFDGAPPVIPHQSFGVACISCHNERGLEVAGVGFAPPSPHADTRGMSAISRCTQCHVFRATEALFGANDFDGLRQDLRRGARLYGGAPPVIPHQVFMRENCRACHSGPAAREEVRCSHPERARCVQCHVPATGAPDFARE
;
A
#
# COMPACT_ATOMS: atom_id res chain seq x y z
N MET A 1 3.62 51.70 40.15
CA MET A 1 2.88 50.44 39.85
C MET A 1 3.18 50.05 38.41
N LYS A 2 4.09 49.09 38.16
CA LYS A 2 4.40 48.58 36.81
C LYS A 2 3.92 47.12 36.73
N ARG A 3 2.90 46.85 35.93
CA ARG A 3 2.41 45.49 35.64
C ARG A 3 3.18 44.96 34.43
N ALA A 4 4.04 43.97 34.64
CA ALA A 4 4.67 43.21 33.57
C ALA A 4 3.68 42.14 33.07
N LEU A 5 3.25 42.25 31.82
CA LEU A 5 2.44 41.25 31.14
C LEU A 5 3.38 40.15 30.61
N TRP A 6 3.28 38.95 31.17
CA TRP A 6 3.94 37.76 30.62
C TRP A 6 3.06 37.18 29.52
N LEU A 7 3.47 37.35 28.26
CA LEU A 7 2.90 36.64 27.12
C LEU A 7 3.49 35.22 27.10
N LEU A 8 2.74 34.25 27.63
CA LEU A 8 2.97 32.83 27.37
C LEU A 8 2.62 32.56 25.90
N ALA A 9 3.64 32.40 25.07
CA ALA A 9 3.50 31.87 23.72
C ALA A 9 3.09 30.39 23.81
N LEU A 10 1.80 30.11 23.67
CA LEU A 10 1.30 28.76 23.39
C LEU A 10 1.68 28.39 21.96
N LEU A 11 2.87 27.81 21.79
CA LEU A 11 3.20 27.04 20.59
C LEU A 11 2.32 25.78 20.61
N PRO A 12 1.49 25.53 19.58
CA PRO A 12 0.76 24.28 19.50
C PRO A 12 1.79 23.17 19.32
N ALA A 13 1.92 22.32 20.33
CA ALA A 13 2.70 21.09 20.22
C ALA A 13 2.05 20.24 19.12
N CYS A 14 2.65 20.22 17.93
CA CYS A 14 2.39 19.18 16.94
C CYS A 14 2.75 17.86 17.62
N ARG A 15 1.74 17.14 18.12
CA ARG A 15 1.91 15.79 18.65
C ARG A 15 2.49 14.93 17.52
N GLU A 16 3.70 14.46 17.72
CA GLU A 16 4.34 13.47 16.87
C GLU A 16 3.45 12.23 16.81
N ALA A 17 3.15 11.77 15.60
CA ALA A 17 2.38 10.54 15.44
C ALA A 17 3.21 9.37 16.03
N PRO A 18 2.57 8.42 16.74
CA PRO A 18 3.29 7.29 17.30
C PRO A 18 4.05 6.54 16.21
N PRO A 19 5.26 6.03 16.50
CA PRO A 19 6.05 5.31 15.53
C PRO A 19 5.23 4.13 15.02
N PRO A 20 5.16 3.93 13.70
CA PRO A 20 4.28 2.94 13.14
C PRO A 20 4.80 1.54 13.50
N GLY A 21 3.91 0.67 13.97
CA GLY A 21 4.26 -0.67 14.43
C GLY A 21 4.90 -1.56 13.34
N PRO A 22 5.39 -2.75 13.72
CA PRO A 22 6.03 -3.68 12.80
C PRO A 22 5.10 -4.03 11.64
N GLN A 23 5.67 -4.22 10.45
CA GLN A 23 4.90 -4.64 9.27
C GLN A 23 4.19 -5.98 9.55
N LYS A 24 2.91 -6.05 9.22
CA LYS A 24 2.12 -7.30 9.36
C LYS A 24 2.33 -8.28 8.21
N THR A 25 2.79 -7.79 7.06
CA THR A 25 3.14 -8.65 5.91
C THR A 25 4.29 -8.03 5.14
N ALA A 26 5.45 -8.70 5.18
CA ALA A 26 6.66 -8.24 4.52
C ALA A 26 6.50 -8.15 3.00
N ALA A 27 7.32 -7.30 2.37
CA ALA A 27 7.37 -7.15 0.91
C ALA A 27 7.64 -8.48 0.19
N ALA A 28 8.59 -9.29 0.69
CA ALA A 28 8.94 -10.59 0.11
C ALA A 28 7.74 -11.57 0.08
N GLN A 29 7.04 -11.72 1.21
CA GLN A 29 5.85 -12.59 1.27
C GLN A 29 4.71 -12.13 0.35
N ARG A 30 4.60 -10.83 0.06
CA ARG A 30 3.62 -10.32 -0.91
C ARG A 30 4.04 -10.59 -2.34
N ALA A 31 5.34 -10.54 -2.63
CA ALA A 31 5.89 -10.86 -3.94
C ALA A 31 5.69 -12.35 -4.27
N GLU A 32 5.85 -13.25 -3.30
CA GLU A 32 5.59 -14.70 -3.46
C GLU A 32 4.16 -15.03 -3.91
N ARG A 33 3.20 -14.13 -3.65
CA ARG A 33 1.79 -14.31 -4.03
C ARG A 33 1.48 -13.75 -5.42
N ARG A 34 2.47 -13.20 -6.12
CA ARG A 34 2.32 -12.53 -7.41
C ARG A 34 3.23 -13.18 -8.43
N LEU A 35 2.79 -13.19 -9.68
CA LEU A 35 3.61 -13.70 -10.77
C LEU A 35 4.75 -12.73 -11.13
N PHE A 36 4.51 -11.43 -11.02
CA PHE A 36 5.48 -10.34 -11.21
C PHE A 36 4.98 -9.10 -10.45
N ASP A 37 5.78 -8.03 -10.34
CA ASP A 37 5.29 -6.80 -9.69
C ASP A 37 4.02 -6.26 -10.36
N GLY A 38 3.02 -5.88 -9.58
CA GLY A 38 1.73 -5.42 -10.12
C GLY A 38 0.80 -6.51 -10.65
N ALA A 39 1.26 -7.74 -10.85
CA ALA A 39 0.34 -8.86 -11.09
C ALA A 39 -0.64 -9.00 -9.92
N PRO A 40 -1.95 -9.24 -10.15
CA PRO A 40 -2.89 -9.51 -9.08
C PRO A 40 -2.40 -10.69 -8.21
N PRO A 41 -2.40 -10.57 -6.88
CA PRO A 41 -1.99 -11.65 -6.01
C PRO A 41 -3.03 -12.78 -6.02
N VAL A 42 -2.55 -14.02 -5.90
CA VAL A 42 -3.40 -15.17 -5.57
C VAL A 42 -3.98 -15.01 -4.16
N ILE A 43 -5.17 -15.57 -3.93
CA ILE A 43 -5.82 -15.60 -2.62
C ILE A 43 -5.24 -16.79 -1.83
N PRO A 44 -4.50 -16.56 -0.72
CA PRO A 44 -3.76 -17.60 -0.02
C PRO A 44 -4.56 -18.31 1.09
N HIS A 45 -5.87 -18.06 1.16
CA HIS A 45 -6.76 -18.61 2.18
C HIS A 45 -8.03 -19.17 1.52
N GLN A 46 -8.75 -20.05 2.22
CA GLN A 46 -10.06 -20.52 1.76
C GLN A 46 -11.11 -19.39 1.69
N SER A 47 -12.19 -19.63 0.96
CA SER A 47 -13.37 -18.77 1.01
C SER A 47 -14.05 -18.87 2.38
N PHE A 48 -14.34 -17.72 2.98
CA PHE A 48 -15.07 -17.64 4.26
C PHE A 48 -16.59 -17.42 4.08
N GLY A 49 -17.09 -17.41 2.84
CA GLY A 49 -18.51 -17.17 2.56
C GLY A 49 -18.99 -15.74 2.85
N VAL A 50 -18.07 -14.80 3.08
CA VAL A 50 -18.36 -13.37 3.31
C VAL A 50 -17.73 -12.51 2.22
N ALA A 51 -18.20 -11.27 2.08
CA ALA A 51 -17.61 -10.32 1.16
C ALA A 51 -16.12 -10.08 1.49
N CYS A 52 -15.27 -10.03 0.45
CA CYS A 52 -13.82 -9.84 0.61
C CYS A 52 -13.49 -8.59 1.43
N ILE A 53 -14.27 -7.52 1.22
CA ILE A 53 -14.07 -6.23 1.89
C ILE A 53 -14.33 -6.27 3.39
N SER A 54 -15.02 -7.29 3.92
CA SER A 54 -15.20 -7.45 5.37
C SER A 54 -13.87 -7.57 6.10
N CYS A 55 -12.85 -8.14 5.45
CA CYS A 55 -11.48 -8.24 5.98
C CYS A 55 -10.49 -7.32 5.25
N HIS A 56 -10.64 -7.15 3.93
CA HIS A 56 -9.75 -6.31 3.09
C HIS A 56 -10.19 -4.84 3.01
N ASN A 57 -10.79 -4.32 4.10
CA ASN A 57 -11.27 -2.93 4.20
C ASN A 57 -10.14 -1.88 4.17
N GLU A 58 -10.47 -0.59 4.28
CA GLU A 58 -9.52 0.53 4.25
C GLU A 58 -8.29 0.40 5.17
N ARG A 59 -8.43 -0.29 6.30
CA ARG A 59 -7.37 -0.44 7.31
C ARG A 59 -6.73 -1.83 7.29
N GLY A 60 -7.38 -2.80 6.65
CA GLY A 60 -7.10 -4.22 6.83
C GLY A 60 -7.58 -4.73 8.18
N LEU A 61 -7.56 -6.05 8.35
CA LEU A 61 -8.05 -6.73 9.54
C LEU A 61 -7.16 -7.92 9.89
N GLU A 62 -6.88 -8.11 11.18
CA GLU A 62 -6.24 -9.32 11.66
C GLU A 62 -7.28 -10.42 11.81
N VAL A 63 -7.12 -11.53 11.09
CA VAL A 63 -8.03 -12.67 11.11
C VAL A 63 -7.36 -13.79 11.90
N ALA A 64 -7.98 -14.17 13.03
CA ALA A 64 -7.44 -15.20 13.92
C ALA A 64 -7.20 -16.52 13.17
N GLY A 65 -6.00 -17.09 13.33
CA GLY A 65 -5.60 -18.34 12.67
C GLY A 65 -5.31 -18.22 11.17
N VAL A 66 -5.45 -17.04 10.55
CA VAL A 66 -5.21 -16.82 9.12
C VAL A 66 -4.09 -15.78 8.89
N GLY A 67 -4.11 -14.70 9.66
CA GLY A 67 -3.14 -13.61 9.56
C GLY A 67 -3.78 -12.28 9.18
N PHE A 68 -2.95 -11.31 8.78
CA PHE A 68 -3.41 -9.98 8.45
C PHE A 68 -3.93 -9.91 7.00
N ALA A 69 -5.20 -9.53 6.85
CA ALA A 69 -5.82 -9.22 5.58
C ALA A 69 -5.51 -7.76 5.21
N PRO A 70 -4.63 -7.51 4.20
CA PRO A 70 -4.25 -6.15 3.88
C PRO A 70 -5.38 -5.39 3.19
N PRO A 71 -5.43 -4.05 3.36
CA PRO A 71 -6.34 -3.20 2.60
C PRO A 71 -6.14 -3.34 1.09
N SER A 72 -7.24 -3.23 0.33
CA SER A 72 -7.20 -3.25 -1.13
C SER A 72 -6.55 -1.97 -1.69
N PRO A 73 -5.53 -2.06 -2.57
CA PRO A 73 -4.89 -0.90 -3.19
C PRO A 73 -5.79 -0.22 -4.23
N HIS A 74 -6.77 -0.93 -4.77
CA HIS A 74 -7.75 -0.43 -5.73
C HIS A 74 -9.11 -0.20 -5.08
N ALA A 75 -9.21 -0.07 -3.75
CA ALA A 75 -10.48 0.15 -3.04
C ALA A 75 -11.30 1.33 -3.62
N ASP A 76 -10.60 2.35 -4.12
CA ASP A 76 -11.20 3.56 -4.69
C ASP A 76 -11.38 3.52 -6.22
N THR A 77 -10.98 2.42 -6.89
CA THR A 77 -11.13 2.31 -8.35
C THR A 77 -12.59 2.12 -8.73
N ARG A 78 -13.14 3.13 -9.44
CA ARG A 78 -14.53 3.17 -9.90
C ARG A 78 -14.88 1.94 -10.74
N GLY A 79 -15.95 1.25 -10.37
CA GLY A 79 -16.48 0.12 -11.15
C GLY A 79 -15.78 -1.22 -10.91
N MET A 80 -14.67 -1.28 -10.16
CA MET A 80 -14.08 -2.55 -9.71
C MET A 80 -14.39 -2.81 -8.24
N SER A 81 -14.01 -1.90 -7.36
CA SER A 81 -14.15 -2.10 -5.91
C SER A 81 -15.55 -1.79 -5.38
N ALA A 82 -16.25 -0.84 -5.99
CA ALA A 82 -17.65 -0.52 -5.64
C ALA A 82 -18.63 -1.70 -5.85
N ILE A 83 -18.28 -2.65 -6.73
CA ILE A 83 -19.12 -3.82 -7.05
C ILE A 83 -18.52 -5.14 -6.56
N SER A 84 -17.41 -5.09 -5.79
CA SER A 84 -16.78 -6.26 -5.15
C SER A 84 -16.48 -7.45 -6.07
N ARG A 85 -16.11 -7.22 -7.33
CA ARG A 85 -15.79 -8.29 -8.29
C ARG A 85 -14.33 -8.75 -8.24
N CYS A 86 -13.85 -9.07 -7.04
CA CYS A 86 -12.44 -9.39 -6.77
C CYS A 86 -11.97 -10.64 -7.54
N THR A 87 -12.84 -11.64 -7.67
CA THR A 87 -12.51 -12.93 -8.31
C THR A 87 -12.42 -12.88 -9.83
N GLN A 88 -12.63 -11.71 -10.44
CA GLN A 88 -12.30 -11.51 -11.87
C GLN A 88 -10.79 -11.48 -12.11
N CYS A 89 -10.00 -11.09 -11.11
CA CYS A 89 -8.55 -10.96 -11.22
C CYS A 89 -7.80 -11.79 -10.16
N HIS A 90 -8.37 -11.92 -8.96
CA HIS A 90 -7.77 -12.69 -7.88
C HIS A 90 -8.32 -14.11 -7.86
N VAL A 91 -7.44 -15.10 -7.95
CA VAL A 91 -7.80 -16.51 -7.97
C VAL A 91 -7.41 -17.19 -6.65
N PHE A 92 -8.24 -18.11 -6.19
CA PHE A 92 -7.89 -18.97 -5.05
C PHE A 92 -6.74 -19.90 -5.43
N ARG A 93 -5.77 -20.01 -4.53
CA ARG A 93 -4.72 -21.00 -4.70
C ARG A 93 -5.26 -22.39 -4.36
N ALA A 94 -5.40 -23.24 -5.39
CA ALA A 94 -5.90 -24.59 -5.23
C ALA A 94 -4.81 -25.60 -4.86
N THR A 95 -3.58 -25.38 -5.32
CA THR A 95 -2.45 -26.27 -5.07
C THR A 95 -1.14 -25.49 -5.05
N GLU A 96 -0.17 -26.13 -4.42
CA GLU A 96 1.23 -25.72 -4.27
C GLU A 96 2.08 -26.25 -5.44
N ALA A 97 1.58 -27.28 -6.14
CA ALA A 97 2.25 -27.93 -7.26
C ALA A 97 2.11 -27.14 -8.56
N LEU A 98 3.16 -27.17 -9.40
CA LEU A 98 3.08 -26.67 -10.77
C LEU A 98 2.13 -27.54 -11.60
N PHE A 99 1.29 -26.90 -12.42
CA PHE A 99 0.50 -27.61 -13.43
C PHE A 99 1.40 -28.23 -14.51
N GLY A 100 2.46 -27.51 -14.88
CA GLY A 100 3.51 -27.92 -15.78
C GLY A 100 4.74 -27.03 -15.60
N ALA A 101 5.91 -27.52 -15.99
CA ALA A 101 7.13 -26.71 -15.98
C ALA A 101 6.99 -25.50 -16.91
N ASN A 102 7.55 -24.37 -16.50
CA ASN A 102 7.54 -23.13 -17.26
C ASN A 102 8.79 -22.32 -16.91
N ASP A 103 9.41 -21.70 -17.91
CA ASP A 103 10.60 -20.85 -17.78
C ASP A 103 10.22 -19.36 -17.61
N PHE A 104 8.96 -19.06 -17.29
CA PHE A 104 8.54 -17.70 -16.97
C PHE A 104 9.28 -17.19 -15.73
N ASP A 105 10.12 -16.18 -15.96
CA ASP A 105 10.76 -15.42 -14.90
C ASP A 105 10.08 -14.04 -14.77
N GLY A 106 9.46 -13.82 -13.61
CA GLY A 106 8.69 -12.63 -13.33
C GLY A 106 9.55 -11.38 -13.12
N LEU A 107 8.95 -10.21 -13.27
CA LEU A 107 9.62 -8.96 -12.88
C LEU A 107 9.68 -8.86 -11.36
N ARG A 108 10.89 -8.60 -10.84
CA ARG A 108 11.11 -8.35 -9.42
C ARG A 108 10.32 -7.14 -8.97
N GLN A 109 9.93 -7.15 -7.71
CA GLN A 109 9.22 -6.03 -7.11
C GLN A 109 10.08 -4.76 -7.11
N ASP A 110 9.54 -3.69 -7.68
CA ASP A 110 10.19 -2.38 -7.72
C ASP A 110 9.90 -1.64 -6.41
N LEU A 111 10.95 -1.54 -5.58
CA LEU A 111 10.96 -0.79 -4.33
C LEU A 111 11.77 0.51 -4.45
N ARG A 112 12.00 1.00 -5.68
CA ARG A 112 12.75 2.24 -5.90
C ARG A 112 12.09 3.41 -5.20
N ARG A 113 12.93 4.27 -4.62
CA ARG A 113 12.49 5.55 -4.07
C ARG A 113 12.09 6.47 -5.21
N GLY A 114 10.94 7.14 -5.07
CA GLY A 114 10.54 8.19 -6.02
C GLY A 114 11.55 9.33 -6.07
N ALA A 115 11.90 9.76 -7.28
CA ALA A 115 12.76 10.92 -7.50
C ALA A 115 12.14 12.20 -6.91
N ARG A 116 13.00 13.17 -6.57
CA ARG A 116 12.59 14.46 -6.00
C ARG A 116 13.24 15.59 -6.79
N LEU A 117 12.53 16.71 -6.92
CA LEU A 117 13.09 17.91 -7.54
C LEU A 117 14.23 18.52 -6.68
N TYR A 118 14.07 18.48 -5.35
CA TYR A 118 15.07 18.90 -4.36
C TYR A 118 14.82 18.14 -3.04
N GLY A 119 15.74 18.24 -2.06
CA GLY A 119 15.70 17.42 -0.83
C GLY A 119 14.39 17.45 -0.04
N GLY A 120 13.73 18.61 0.02
CA GLY A 120 12.43 18.80 0.68
C GLY A 120 11.20 18.57 -0.21
N ALA A 121 11.36 18.43 -1.52
CA ALA A 121 10.24 18.25 -2.44
C ALA A 121 9.57 16.89 -2.21
N PRO A 122 8.24 16.77 -2.34
CA PRO A 122 7.56 15.48 -2.37
C PRO A 122 8.18 14.57 -3.46
N PRO A 123 8.36 13.26 -3.20
CA PRO A 123 8.78 12.33 -4.22
C PRO A 123 7.67 12.17 -5.26
N VAL A 124 8.06 12.04 -6.54
CA VAL A 124 7.14 11.61 -7.59
C VAL A 124 6.67 10.18 -7.33
N ILE A 125 5.48 9.83 -7.82
CA ILE A 125 4.96 8.46 -7.75
C ILE A 125 5.68 7.66 -8.84
N PRO A 126 6.51 6.66 -8.48
CA PRO A 126 7.35 5.96 -9.45
C PRO A 126 6.64 4.79 -10.15
N HIS A 127 5.33 4.63 -9.94
CA HIS A 127 4.50 3.53 -10.45
C HIS A 127 3.15 4.04 -10.97
N GLN A 128 2.42 3.21 -11.73
CA GLN A 128 1.06 3.52 -12.18
C GLN A 128 0.11 3.70 -10.99
N VAL A 129 -0.77 4.71 -11.08
CA VAL A 129 -1.77 5.01 -10.05
C VAL A 129 -3.06 4.21 -10.25
N PHE A 130 -3.40 3.88 -11.50
CA PHE A 130 -4.57 3.06 -11.80
C PHE A 130 -4.47 1.70 -11.07
N MET A 131 -5.54 1.29 -10.39
CA MET A 131 -5.61 0.12 -9.51
C MET A 131 -4.71 0.17 -8.26
N ARG A 132 -4.17 1.36 -7.93
CA ARG A 132 -3.34 1.65 -6.74
C ARG A 132 -3.72 3.01 -6.13
N GLU A 133 -4.95 3.45 -6.32
CA GLU A 133 -5.45 4.75 -5.90
C GLU A 133 -5.51 4.87 -4.36
N ASN A 134 -5.73 3.75 -3.66
CA ASN A 134 -5.62 3.71 -2.20
C ASN A 134 -4.14 3.64 -1.79
N CYS A 135 -3.46 4.78 -1.82
CA CYS A 135 -2.04 4.90 -1.48
C CYS A 135 -1.73 4.32 -0.09
N ARG A 136 -2.67 4.46 0.85
CA ARG A 136 -2.51 3.99 2.24
C ARG A 136 -2.41 2.47 2.32
N ALA A 137 -2.86 1.73 1.31
CA ALA A 137 -2.77 0.27 1.30
C ALA A 137 -1.32 -0.24 1.34
N CYS A 138 -0.38 0.55 0.83
CA CYS A 138 1.05 0.21 0.79
C CYS A 138 1.93 1.17 1.59
N HIS A 139 1.47 2.41 1.80
CA HIS A 139 2.27 3.46 2.41
C HIS A 139 1.88 3.78 3.86
N SER A 140 0.75 3.29 4.39
CA SER A 140 0.31 3.61 5.75
C SER A 140 -0.22 2.42 6.55
N GLY A 141 -0.18 2.53 7.87
CA GLY A 141 -0.71 1.50 8.77
C GLY A 141 0.10 0.20 8.81
N PRO A 142 -0.47 -0.88 9.38
CA PRO A 142 0.26 -2.14 9.60
C PRO A 142 0.65 -2.87 8.31
N ALA A 143 -0.03 -2.57 7.20
CA ALA A 143 0.29 -3.09 5.87
C ALA A 143 1.46 -2.36 5.20
N ALA A 144 1.86 -1.19 5.70
CA ALA A 144 2.87 -0.35 5.06
C ALA A 144 4.23 -1.01 5.05
N ARG A 145 4.88 -0.98 3.89
CA ARG A 145 6.27 -1.42 3.74
C ARG A 145 7.19 -0.36 4.35
N GLU A 146 8.21 -0.78 5.07
CA GLU A 146 9.13 0.12 5.77
C GLU A 146 9.85 1.04 4.78
N GLU A 147 10.28 0.47 3.66
CA GLU A 147 11.06 1.14 2.62
C GLU A 147 10.31 2.32 1.97
N VAL A 148 8.98 2.24 1.93
CA VAL A 148 8.11 3.24 1.31
C VAL A 148 7.07 3.82 2.28
N ARG A 149 7.26 3.67 3.58
CA ARG A 149 6.28 4.13 4.57
C ARG A 149 6.11 5.65 4.51
N CYS A 150 4.87 6.11 4.51
CA CYS A 150 4.53 7.52 4.53
C CYS A 150 4.89 8.12 5.89
N SER A 151 5.67 9.20 5.88
CA SER A 151 6.06 9.93 7.08
C SER A 151 4.98 10.90 7.59
N HIS A 152 3.92 11.11 6.81
CA HIS A 152 2.82 12.04 7.12
C HIS A 152 1.45 11.41 6.78
N PRO A 153 1.08 10.30 7.45
CA PRO A 153 -0.13 9.54 7.14
C PRO A 153 -1.43 10.31 7.43
N GLU A 154 -1.36 11.44 8.14
CA GLU A 154 -2.48 12.35 8.40
C GLU A 154 -2.94 13.12 7.14
N ARG A 155 -2.08 13.22 6.12
CA ARG A 155 -2.41 13.89 4.85
C ARG A 155 -3.15 12.93 3.91
N ALA A 156 -4.46 13.11 3.80
CA ALA A 156 -5.32 12.19 3.05
C ALA A 156 -5.20 12.32 1.51
N ARG A 157 -4.83 13.48 0.97
CA ARG A 157 -4.81 13.77 -0.48
C ARG A 157 -3.40 13.62 -1.08
N CYS A 158 -2.91 12.39 -1.18
CA CYS A 158 -1.53 12.10 -1.60
C CYS A 158 -1.16 12.74 -2.96
N VAL A 159 -2.04 12.60 -3.95
CA VAL A 159 -1.84 13.11 -5.32
C VAL A 159 -1.92 14.64 -5.45
N GLN A 160 -2.23 15.35 -4.36
CA GLN A 160 -2.13 16.81 -4.32
C GLN A 160 -0.67 17.28 -4.38
N CYS A 161 0.24 16.49 -3.82
CA CYS A 161 1.66 16.83 -3.72
C CYS A 161 2.56 15.84 -4.46
N HIS A 162 2.19 14.55 -4.49
CA HIS A 162 2.92 13.51 -5.18
C HIS A 162 2.39 13.35 -6.59
N VAL A 163 3.14 13.83 -7.57
CA VAL A 163 2.77 13.74 -8.99
C VAL A 163 3.31 12.44 -9.60
N PRO A 164 2.57 11.78 -10.52
CA PRO A 164 3.09 10.63 -11.26
C PRO A 164 4.36 10.98 -12.04
N ALA A 165 5.32 10.07 -12.05
CA ALA A 165 6.48 10.19 -12.92
C ALA A 165 6.05 10.10 -14.39
N THR A 166 6.60 10.96 -15.25
CA THR A 166 6.43 10.87 -16.69
C THR A 166 7.55 10.01 -17.29
N GLY A 167 7.19 9.00 -18.09
CA GLY A 167 8.16 8.25 -18.90
C GLY A 167 8.95 7.13 -18.22
N ALA A 168 8.77 6.86 -16.92
CA ALA A 168 9.33 5.68 -16.28
C ALA A 168 8.31 4.53 -16.31
N PRO A 169 8.54 3.44 -17.05
CA PRO A 169 7.64 2.28 -17.00
C PRO A 169 7.73 1.60 -15.63
N ASP A 170 6.60 1.02 -15.19
CA ASP A 170 6.54 0.10 -14.04
C ASP A 170 7.34 -1.19 -14.31
N PHE A 171 7.62 -1.45 -15.59
CA PHE A 171 8.23 -2.67 -16.10
C PHE A 171 9.42 -2.33 -17.00
N ALA A 172 10.57 -2.05 -16.37
CA ALA A 172 11.85 -2.07 -17.08
C ALA A 172 12.53 -3.41 -16.77
N ARG A 173 12.90 -4.16 -17.81
CA ARG A 173 13.89 -5.24 -17.65
C ARG A 173 15.26 -4.56 -17.62
N GLU A 174 16.00 -4.79 -16.54
CA GLU A 174 17.43 -4.47 -16.48
C GLU A 174 18.22 -5.37 -17.43
#